data_AF-A0A2P9HG99-F1
#
_entry.id   AF-A0A2P9HG99-F1
#
_cell.length_a   1.000
_cell.length_b   1.000
_cell.length_c   1.000
_cell.angle_alpha   90.00
_cell.angle_beta   90.00
_cell.angle_gamma   90.00
#
_symmetry.space_group_name_H-M   'P 1'
#
loop_
_entity.id
_entity.type
_entity.pdbx_description
1 polymer ?
#
loop_
_entity_poly.entity_id
_entity_poly.type
_entity_poly.pdbx_seq_one_letter_code
_entity_poly.pdbx_strand_id
1 'polypeptide(L)'
;MSFVVDRTAPIYADLKFKSVTSDGGSTSYYELPPHATELNDLIEHKGMSFALGNIFKACYRFGEKDAASRMYDLNKIIYFAERLKALETRRKT
;
A
#
# COMPACT_ATOMS: atom_id res chain seq x y z
N MET A 1 -2.90 -3.41 -26.27
CA MET A 1 -1.59 -3.49 -25.60
C MET A 1 -1.54 -4.81 -24.84
N SER A 2 -0.77 -5.78 -25.33
CA SER A 2 -0.57 -7.06 -24.68
C SER A 2 0.53 -6.88 -23.62
N PHE A 3 0.18 -6.95 -22.34
CA PHE A 3 1.17 -6.92 -21.27
C PHE A 3 1.76 -8.33 -21.12
N VAL A 4 3.05 -8.47 -21.41
CA VAL A 4 3.80 -9.68 -21.08
C VAL A 4 4.11 -9.61 -19.59
N VAL A 5 3.44 -10.44 -18.79
CA VAL A 5 3.69 -10.56 -17.35
C VAL A 5 4.78 -11.60 -17.16
N ASP A 6 6.00 -11.15 -16.86
CA ASP A 6 7.03 -12.03 -16.36
C ASP A 6 6.65 -12.49 -14.94
N ARG A 7 6.35 -13.78 -14.79
CA ARG A 7 5.92 -14.41 -13.53
C ARG A 7 7.08 -14.80 -12.62
N THR A 8 8.32 -14.50 -13.01
CA THR A 8 9.53 -14.90 -12.26
C THR A 8 10.12 -13.77 -11.42
N ALA A 9 9.70 -12.52 -11.65
CA ALA A 9 10.14 -11.38 -10.85
C ALA A 9 9.34 -11.25 -9.54
N PRO A 10 10.00 -10.96 -8.39
CA PRO A 10 9.27 -10.66 -7.16
C PRO A 10 8.36 -9.47 -7.41
N ILE A 11 7.10 -9.58 -6.99
CA ILE A 11 5.92 -8.73 -7.27
C ILE A 11 6.12 -7.20 -7.04
N TYR A 12 7.29 -6.79 -6.54
CA TYR A 12 7.67 -5.40 -6.23
C TYR A 12 8.97 -4.94 -6.92
N ALA A 13 9.57 -5.71 -7.83
CA ALA A 13 10.86 -5.38 -8.45
C ALA A 13 10.77 -4.29 -9.52
N ASP A 14 9.68 -4.23 -10.29
CA ASP A 14 9.58 -3.37 -11.48
C ASP A 14 8.39 -2.41 -11.50
N LEU A 15 7.77 -2.13 -10.35
CA LEU A 15 6.80 -1.04 -10.25
C LEU A 15 7.50 0.32 -10.29
N LYS A 16 8.00 0.72 -11.46
CA LYS A 16 8.36 2.11 -11.75
C LYS A 16 7.08 2.92 -11.91
N PHE A 17 6.54 3.41 -10.80
CA PHE A 17 5.50 4.43 -10.87
C PHE A 17 6.10 5.69 -11.49
N LYS A 18 5.58 6.14 -12.64
CA LYS A 18 5.92 7.47 -13.16
C LYS A 18 5.52 8.49 -12.11
N SER A 19 6.48 9.29 -11.64
CA SER A 19 6.21 10.42 -10.78
C SER A 19 5.26 11.37 -11.52
N VAL A 20 4.06 11.58 -10.98
CA VAL A 20 3.13 12.58 -11.49
C VAL A 20 3.55 13.92 -10.91
N THR A 21 3.87 14.90 -11.77
CA THR A 21 4.11 16.28 -11.34
C THR A 21 2.80 16.81 -10.75
N SER A 22 2.82 17.14 -9.47
CA SER A 22 1.68 17.67 -8.71
C SER A 22 2.03 19.05 -8.15
N ASP A 23 1.10 19.98 -8.22
CA ASP A 23 1.16 21.31 -7.60
C ASP A 23 0.62 21.30 -6.15
N GLY A 24 0.39 20.10 -5.59
CA GLY A 24 -0.22 19.91 -4.27
C GLY A 24 -1.74 19.82 -4.30
N GLY A 25 -2.38 19.99 -5.47
CA GLY A 25 -3.81 19.83 -5.66
C GLY A 25 -4.28 18.37 -5.78
N SER A 26 -5.60 18.22 -5.98
CA SER A 26 -6.17 16.93 -6.37
C SER A 26 -5.63 16.51 -7.74
N THR A 27 -5.28 15.25 -7.86
CA THR A 27 -4.61 14.65 -9.03
C THR A 27 -5.22 13.28 -9.26
N SER A 28 -5.07 12.76 -10.48
CA SER A 28 -5.68 11.48 -10.88
C SER A 28 -5.25 10.28 -10.04
N TYR A 29 -4.17 10.36 -9.26
CA TYR A 29 -3.77 9.26 -8.37
C TYR A 29 -4.56 9.18 -7.06
N TYR A 30 -5.40 10.19 -6.74
CA TYR A 30 -6.38 10.15 -5.65
C TYR A 30 -7.76 9.64 -6.08
N GLU A 31 -8.01 9.54 -7.38
CA GLU A 31 -9.25 8.97 -7.89
C GLU A 31 -9.35 7.48 -7.52
N LEU A 32 -10.53 7.07 -7.05
CA LEU A 32 -10.81 5.68 -6.78
C LEU A 32 -11.10 4.96 -8.10
N PRO A 33 -10.63 3.71 -8.28
CA PRO A 33 -10.98 2.94 -9.44
C PRO A 33 -12.51 2.73 -9.49
N PRO A 34 -13.12 2.73 -10.68
CA PRO A 34 -14.55 2.49 -10.82
C PRO A 34 -14.96 1.21 -10.09
N HIS A 35 -16.11 1.27 -9.41
CA HIS A 35 -16.68 0.15 -8.65
C HIS A 35 -15.91 -0.31 -7.41
N ALA A 36 -14.86 0.40 -6.99
CA ALA A 36 -14.27 0.14 -5.68
C ALA A 36 -15.26 0.48 -4.57
N THR A 37 -15.50 -0.49 -3.69
CA THR A 37 -16.43 -0.38 -2.55
C THR A 37 -15.74 -0.69 -1.23
N GLU A 38 -14.60 -1.40 -1.28
CA GLU A 38 -13.84 -1.79 -0.11
C GLU A 38 -12.37 -1.37 -0.24
N LEU A 39 -11.69 -1.22 0.90
CA LEU A 39 -10.23 -0.99 0.92
C LEU A 39 -9.45 -2.11 0.21
N ASN A 40 -10.01 -3.32 0.16
CA ASN A 40 -9.36 -4.44 -0.49
C ASN A 40 -9.23 -4.22 -2.00
N ASP A 41 -10.24 -3.59 -2.63
CA ASP A 41 -10.20 -3.21 -4.04
C ASP A 41 -9.02 -2.26 -4.33
N LEU A 42 -8.78 -1.32 -3.42
CA LEU A 42 -7.67 -0.36 -3.54
C LEU A 42 -6.31 -1.01 -3.31
N ILE A 43 -6.23 -1.96 -2.37
CA ILE A 43 -5.02 -2.74 -2.07
C ILE A 43 -4.61 -3.57 -3.29
N GLU A 44 -5.58 -4.22 -3.93
CA GLU A 44 -5.36 -5.02 -5.14
C GLU A 44 -5.04 -4.13 -6.33
N HIS A 45 -5.80 -3.06 -6.54
CA HIS A 45 -5.58 -2.11 -7.64
C HIS A 45 -4.17 -1.46 -7.59
N LYS A 46 -3.68 -1.13 -6.39
CA LYS A 46 -2.34 -0.57 -6.20
C LYS A 46 -1.25 -1.64 -6.04
N GLY A 47 -1.60 -2.93 -6.07
CA GLY A 47 -0.67 -4.04 -5.90
C GLY A 47 0.08 -3.98 -4.57
N MET A 48 -0.59 -3.61 -3.47
CA MET A 48 0.07 -3.44 -2.17
C MET A 48 0.47 -4.79 -1.56
N SER A 49 1.62 -4.82 -0.90
CA SER A 49 2.05 -6.01 -0.14
C SER A 49 1.21 -6.27 1.09
N PHE A 50 1.28 -7.49 1.61
CA PHE A 50 0.58 -7.85 2.85
C PHE A 50 0.88 -6.85 3.98
N ALA A 51 2.14 -6.41 4.10
CA ALA A 51 2.53 -5.42 5.10
C ALA A 51 1.94 -4.04 4.79
N LEU A 52 2.06 -3.56 3.56
CA LEU A 52 1.56 -2.24 3.16
C LEU A 52 0.03 -2.15 3.23
N GLY A 53 -0.68 -3.20 2.80
CA GLY A 53 -2.13 -3.29 2.93
C GLY A 53 -2.60 -3.33 4.38
N ASN A 54 -1.86 -3.97 5.29
CA ASN A 54 -2.19 -3.93 6.72
C ASN A 54 -1.96 -2.56 7.34
N ILE A 55 -0.93 -1.83 6.90
CA ILE A 55 -0.72 -0.42 7.28
C ILE A 55 -1.92 0.40 6.80
N PHE A 56 -2.30 0.27 5.53
CA PHE A 56 -3.41 1.03 4.96
C PHE A 56 -4.74 0.75 5.68
N LYS A 57 -5.07 -0.52 5.92
CA LYS A 57 -6.26 -0.91 6.70
C LYS A 57 -6.21 -0.36 8.14
N ALA A 58 -5.04 -0.33 8.79
CA ALA A 58 -4.90 0.23 10.14
C ALA A 58 -5.05 1.76 10.18
N CYS A 59 -4.56 2.46 9.16
CA CYS A 59 -4.75 3.90 9.03
C CYS A 59 -6.22 4.27 8.77
N TYR A 60 -6.92 3.49 7.93
CA TYR A 60 -8.32 3.79 7.60
C TYR A 60 -9.25 3.61 8.80
N ARG A 61 -9.15 2.47 9.51
CA ARG A 61 -10.05 2.14 10.64
C ARG A 61 -9.59 2.73 11.98
N PHE A 62 -8.72 3.72 11.97
CA PHE A 62 -7.90 4.10 13.13
C PHE A 62 -8.76 4.44 14.36
N GLY A 63 -8.72 3.57 15.38
CA GLY A 63 -9.52 3.71 16.60
C GLY A 63 -10.99 3.30 16.50
N GLU A 64 -11.45 2.76 15.37
CA GLU A 64 -12.85 2.36 15.14
C GLU A 64 -13.14 0.90 15.50
N LYS A 65 -12.10 0.07 15.62
CA LYS A 65 -12.27 -1.36 15.91
C LYS A 65 -12.45 -1.56 17.41
N ASP A 66 -13.61 -2.08 17.81
CA ASP A 66 -14.06 -2.27 19.19
C ASP A 66 -13.00 -2.88 20.15
N ALA A 67 -12.28 -3.92 19.69
CA ALA A 67 -11.22 -4.58 20.47
C ALA A 67 -9.80 -3.99 20.30
N ALA A 68 -9.64 -2.95 19.48
CA ALA A 68 -8.35 -2.34 19.15
C ALA A 68 -8.34 -0.87 19.52
N SER A 69 -7.53 -0.52 20.52
CA SER A 69 -7.27 0.88 20.84
C SER A 69 -6.52 1.57 19.70
N ARG A 70 -6.56 2.91 19.67
CA ARG A 70 -5.68 3.71 18.81
C ARG A 70 -4.20 3.31 18.97
N MET A 71 -3.80 2.88 20.16
CA MET A 71 -2.45 2.38 20.43
C MET A 71 -2.18 1.04 19.73
N TYR A 72 -3.17 0.14 19.67
CA TYR A 72 -3.05 -1.09 18.88
C TYR A 72 -2.82 -0.78 17.40
N ASP A 73 -3.56 0.18 16.84
CA ASP A 73 -3.39 0.56 15.43
C ASP A 73 -2.02 1.20 15.16
N LEU A 74 -1.55 2.08 16.06
CA LEU A 74 -0.18 2.63 16.00
C LEU A 74 0.87 1.52 16.04
N ASN A 75 0.77 0.59 16.99
CA ASN A 75 1.72 -0.52 17.12
C ASN A 75 1.71 -1.42 15.87
N LYS A 76 0.53 -1.66 15.28
CA LYS A 76 0.40 -2.43 14.04
C LYS A 76 1.06 -1.72 12.86
N ILE A 77 0.86 -0.40 12.73
CA ILE A 77 1.52 0.42 11.70
C ILE A 77 3.04 0.35 11.86
N ILE A 78 3.55 0.60 13.08
CA ILE A 78 4.99 0.56 13.37
C ILE A 78 5.58 -0.80 13.01
N TYR A 79 4.97 -1.89 13.47
CA TYR A 79 5.44 -3.26 13.19
C TYR A 79 5.61 -3.54 11.69
N PHE A 80 4.59 -3.22 10.88
CA PHE A 80 4.65 -3.47 9.45
C PHE A 80 5.56 -2.49 8.71
N ALA A 81 5.67 -1.24 9.17
CA ALA A 81 6.59 -0.25 8.62
C ALA A 81 8.06 -0.64 8.85
N GLU A 82 8.41 -1.10 10.06
CA GLU A 82 9.75 -1.60 10.37
C GLU A 82 10.10 -2.81 9.52
N ARG A 83 9.15 -3.73 9.32
CA ARG A 83 9.34 -4.90 8.45
C ARG A 83 9.61 -4.49 6.99
N LEU A 84 8.84 -3.53 6.46
CA LEU A 84 9.07 -3.00 5.10
C LEU A 84 10.43 -2.30 5.00
N LYS A 85 10.78 -1.48 5.98
CA LYS A 85 12.09 -0.81 6.05
C LYS A 85 13.24 -1.83 6.01
N ALA A 86 13.13 -2.92 6.76
CA ALA A 86 14.14 -3.98 6.75
C ALA A 86 14.26 -4.69 5.39
N LEU A 87 13.15 -4.92 4.69
CA LEU A 87 13.16 -5.49 3.34
C LEU A 87 13.83 -4.54 2.33
N GLU A 88 13.50 -3.25 2.36
CA GLU A 88 14.09 -2.26 1.48
C GLU A 88 15.59 -2.06 1.73
N THR A 89 16.05 -2.14 2.98
CA THR A 89 17.49 -2.12 3.31
C THR A 89 18.21 -3.32 2.67
N ARG A 90 17.63 -4.52 2.73
CA ARG A 90 18.21 -5.73 2.14
C ARG A 90 18.28 -5.69 0.61
N ARG A 91 17.33 -5.03 -0.05
CA ARG A 91 17.32 -4.88 -1.52
C ARG A 91 18.42 -3.98 -2.05
N LYS A 92 18.92 -3.06 -1.21
CA LYS A 92 20.00 -2.12 -1.56
C LYS A 92 21.40 -2.69 -1.31
N THR A 93 21.49 -3.85 -0.67
CA THR A 93 22.74 -4.58 -0.40
C THR A 93 22.93 -5.64 -1.47
#